data_AF-A0A536I8C9-F1
#
_entry.id   AF-A0A536I8C9-F1
#
_cell.length_a   1.000
_cell.length_b   1.000
_cell.length_c   1.000
_cell.angle_alpha   90.00
_cell.angle_beta   90.00
_cell.angle_gamma   90.00
#
_symmetry.space_group_name_H-M   'P 1'
#
loop_
_entity.id
_entity.type
_entity.pdbx_description
1 polymer ?
#
loop_
_entity_poly.entity_id
_entity_poly.type
_entity_poly.pdbx_seq_one_letter_code
_entity_poly.pdbx_strand_id
1 'polypeptide(L)'
;MARRVFITGLTGFAGSHLAEHLVARGDEVHGLAHEDPPYPYLAAVARDVTVHRGDITRYDDLRAALGGARPDVVVHLAGLAVPALAQRDPRSAVSVNVLGAATLIAVLAEHPGTPVVAASSAHVYGTPDGAPLTEDAPLRPQGVYAATKVAAEALFRELGARGTHPVTILRPANQLGPRQHRALAASQFARQIAEAEAGQAEAVVRHGPLDAERDFIDVRDMAKAYTAAAELGEAATYNVGSGRPVAIRVILETLVGFARVPIRTELDPARGAAGRSRVALDATRFRQKT
;
A
#
# COMPACT_ATOMS: atom_id res chain seq x y z
N MET A 1 16.97 7.21 18.20
CA MET A 1 18.16 7.42 17.34
C MET A 1 17.67 7.42 15.91
N ALA A 2 18.27 8.23 15.04
CA ALA A 2 17.99 8.17 13.61
C ALA A 2 18.32 6.77 13.07
N ARG A 3 17.40 6.17 12.33
CA ARG A 3 17.59 4.89 11.63
C ARG A 3 17.79 5.13 10.14
N ARG A 4 18.56 4.25 9.49
CA ARG A 4 18.57 4.11 8.04
C ARG A 4 17.44 3.19 7.61
N VAL A 5 16.47 3.75 6.89
CA VAL A 5 15.30 3.01 6.39
C VAL A 5 15.44 2.82 4.89
N PHE A 6 15.37 1.58 4.42
CA PHE A 6 15.29 1.29 2.99
C PHE A 6 13.86 0.97 2.57
N ILE A 7 13.30 1.77 1.66
CA ILE A 7 11.93 1.62 1.18
C ILE A 7 11.94 1.08 -0.25
N THR A 8 11.38 -0.12 -0.47
CA THR A 8 11.07 -0.54 -1.84
C THR A 8 9.76 0.14 -2.26
N GLY A 9 9.67 0.63 -3.50
CA GLY A 9 8.50 1.40 -3.94
C GLY A 9 8.44 2.81 -3.36
N LEU A 10 9.62 3.39 -3.07
CA LEU A 10 9.81 4.72 -2.47
C LEU A 10 9.06 5.82 -3.22
N THR A 11 9.10 5.79 -4.55
CA THR A 11 8.50 6.79 -5.44
C THR A 11 6.98 6.67 -5.56
N GLY A 12 6.39 5.59 -5.01
CA GLY A 12 4.97 5.31 -5.06
C GLY A 12 4.15 6.12 -4.05
N PHE A 13 2.82 5.90 -4.08
CA PHE A 13 1.86 6.54 -3.19
C PHE A 13 2.25 6.42 -1.71
N ALA A 14 2.23 5.21 -1.14
CA ALA A 14 2.55 5.01 0.27
C ALA A 14 4.03 5.29 0.60
N GLY A 15 4.94 4.92 -0.30
CA GLY A 15 6.39 5.12 -0.13
C GLY A 15 6.77 6.59 0.03
N SER A 16 6.18 7.48 -0.77
CA SER A 16 6.48 8.91 -0.69
C SER A 16 5.99 9.57 0.61
N HIS A 17 4.80 9.19 1.09
CA HIS A 17 4.29 9.65 2.39
C HIS A 17 5.12 9.10 3.55
N LEU A 18 5.58 7.84 3.46
CA LEU A 18 6.50 7.27 4.44
C LEU A 18 7.85 8.00 4.44
N ALA A 19 8.40 8.31 3.28
CA ALA A 19 9.65 9.05 3.15
C ALA A 19 9.56 10.44 3.81
N GLU A 20 8.49 11.20 3.51
CA GLU A 20 8.24 12.49 4.16
C GLU A 20 8.14 12.38 5.68
N HIS A 21 7.43 11.36 6.17
CA HIS A 21 7.29 11.14 7.61
C HIS A 21 8.62 10.81 8.29
N LEU A 22 9.42 9.94 7.69
CA LEU A 22 10.72 9.51 8.24
C LEU A 22 11.76 10.64 8.20
N VAL A 23 11.85 11.39 7.09
CA VAL A 23 12.72 12.57 6.99
C VAL A 23 12.35 13.59 8.06
N ALA A 24 11.06 13.87 8.27
CA ALA A 24 10.61 14.77 9.33
C ALA A 24 10.95 14.27 10.74
N ARG A 25 11.09 12.95 10.92
CA ARG A 25 11.54 12.33 12.18
C ARG A 25 13.06 12.36 12.37
N GLY A 26 13.81 12.72 11.32
CA GLY A 26 15.27 12.75 11.29
C GLY A 26 15.90 11.40 10.93
N ASP A 27 15.13 10.46 10.38
CA ASP A 27 15.64 9.18 9.88
C ASP A 27 16.31 9.36 8.49
N GLU A 28 17.32 8.54 8.19
CA GLU A 28 18.00 8.53 6.90
C GLU A 28 17.24 7.63 5.94
N VAL A 29 16.73 8.18 4.83
CA VAL A 29 15.84 7.46 3.92
C VAL A 29 16.56 7.09 2.63
N HIS A 30 16.61 5.80 2.37
CA HIS A 30 17.00 5.22 1.09
C HIS A 30 15.81 4.52 0.45
N GLY A 31 15.84 4.37 -0.87
CA GLY A 31 14.87 3.47 -1.50
C GLY A 31 15.16 3.16 -2.94
N LEU A 32 14.44 2.17 -3.46
CA LEU A 32 14.60 1.67 -4.82
C LEU A 32 13.57 2.32 -5.74
N ALA A 33 14.01 2.77 -6.91
CA ALA A 33 13.16 3.22 -8.02
C ALA A 33 13.63 2.62 -9.34
N HIS A 34 12.71 2.12 -10.16
CA HIS A 34 13.06 1.57 -11.47
C HIS A 34 12.99 2.64 -12.57
N GLU A 35 12.24 3.72 -12.32
CA GLU A 35 12.07 4.86 -13.19
C GLU A 35 13.16 5.92 -13.00
N ASP A 36 13.43 6.67 -14.06
CA ASP A 36 14.37 7.78 -14.04
C ASP A 36 13.69 9.05 -13.45
N PRO A 37 14.45 9.95 -12.80
CA PRO A 37 13.92 11.21 -12.28
C PRO A 37 13.36 12.11 -13.39
N PRO A 38 12.48 13.08 -13.06
CA PRO A 38 12.13 13.53 -11.71
C PRO A 38 11.17 12.58 -10.98
N TYR A 39 11.19 12.63 -9.64
CA TYR A 39 10.27 11.90 -8.76
C TYR A 39 9.27 12.88 -8.12
N PRO A 40 8.12 13.17 -8.76
CA PRO A 40 7.25 14.29 -8.35
C PRO A 40 6.71 14.12 -6.94
N TYR A 41 6.46 12.87 -6.52
CA TYR A 41 5.94 12.56 -5.19
C TYR A 41 6.97 12.75 -4.07
N LEU A 42 8.25 12.83 -4.40
CA LEU A 42 9.33 13.07 -3.44
C LEU A 42 9.82 14.52 -3.46
N ALA A 43 9.20 15.41 -4.23
CA ALA A 43 9.69 16.78 -4.43
C ALA A 43 9.95 17.55 -3.12
N ALA A 44 9.11 17.31 -2.09
CA ALA A 44 9.24 17.95 -0.78
C ALA A 44 10.48 17.51 0.02
N VAL A 45 11.02 16.33 -0.27
CA VAL A 45 12.15 15.72 0.45
C VAL A 45 13.27 15.26 -0.49
N ALA A 46 13.31 15.79 -1.72
CA ALA A 46 14.21 15.31 -2.76
C ALA A 46 15.70 15.46 -2.41
N ARG A 47 16.04 16.35 -1.46
CA ARG A 47 17.41 16.55 -0.96
C ARG A 47 17.79 15.64 0.20
N ASP A 48 16.79 15.01 0.83
CA ASP A 48 16.92 14.27 2.08
C ASP A 48 16.71 12.76 1.88
N VAL A 49 16.39 12.35 0.65
CA VAL A 49 16.21 10.94 0.26
C VAL A 49 17.29 10.51 -0.73
N THR A 50 17.86 9.33 -0.52
CA THR A 50 18.80 8.71 -1.47
C THR A 50 18.08 7.65 -2.29
N VAL A 51 17.92 7.90 -3.59
CA VAL A 51 17.26 6.97 -4.51
C VAL A 51 18.30 6.10 -5.21
N HIS A 52 18.16 4.79 -5.07
CA HIS A 52 18.93 3.78 -5.78
C HIS A 52 18.14 3.32 -7.01
N ARG A 53 18.77 3.42 -8.19
CA ARG A 53 18.15 2.94 -9.43
C ARG A 53 18.18 1.42 -9.49
N GLY A 54 17.04 0.79 -9.76
CA GLY A 54 16.97 -0.65 -9.93
C GLY A 54 15.56 -1.20 -9.94
N ASP A 55 15.42 -2.44 -10.40
CA ASP A 55 14.17 -3.18 -10.44
C ASP A 55 14.10 -4.19 -9.30
N ILE A 56 12.99 -4.20 -8.55
CA ILE A 56 12.77 -5.11 -7.42
C ILE A 56 12.87 -6.60 -7.79
N THR A 57 12.64 -6.93 -9.07
CA THR A 57 12.72 -8.29 -9.59
C THR A 57 14.14 -8.73 -9.91
N ARG A 58 15.10 -7.80 -9.99
CA ARG A 58 16.49 -8.07 -10.34
C ARG A 58 17.36 -8.17 -9.09
N TYR A 59 17.98 -9.33 -8.91
CA TYR A 59 18.81 -9.61 -7.73
C TYR A 59 19.99 -8.64 -7.61
N ASP A 60 20.76 -8.42 -8.69
CA ASP A 60 21.96 -7.57 -8.64
C ASP A 60 21.63 -6.11 -8.34
N ASP A 61 20.54 -5.59 -8.90
CA ASP A 61 20.06 -4.24 -8.64
C ASP A 61 19.77 -4.05 -7.15
N LEU A 62 19.01 -4.97 -6.56
CA LEU A 62 18.61 -4.91 -5.17
C LEU A 62 19.78 -5.17 -4.21
N ARG A 63 20.69 -6.08 -4.57
CA ARG A 63 21.94 -6.35 -3.85
C ARG A 63 22.83 -5.11 -3.81
N ALA A 64 23.01 -4.42 -4.94
CA ALA A 64 23.78 -3.18 -5.00
C ALA A 64 23.13 -2.08 -4.16
N ALA A 65 21.81 -1.91 -4.26
CA ALA A 65 21.07 -0.89 -3.52
C ALA A 65 21.13 -1.11 -1.99
N LEU A 66 20.90 -2.33 -1.51
CA LEU A 66 20.99 -2.67 -0.08
C LEU A 66 22.43 -2.61 0.44
N GLY A 67 23.42 -3.03 -0.37
CA GLY A 67 24.83 -2.91 -0.04
C GLY A 67 25.30 -1.46 0.10
N GLY A 68 24.77 -0.56 -0.73
CA GLY A 68 25.03 0.88 -0.67
C GLY A 68 24.31 1.58 0.50
N ALA A 69 23.06 1.21 0.77
CA ALA A 69 22.26 1.83 1.83
C ALA A 69 22.61 1.33 3.25
N ARG A 70 23.00 0.05 3.39
CA ARG A 70 23.24 -0.62 4.68
C ARG A 70 22.14 -0.31 5.72
N PRO A 71 20.87 -0.59 5.40
CA PRO A 71 19.76 -0.13 6.23
C PRO A 71 19.69 -0.85 7.56
N ASP A 72 19.18 -0.14 8.56
CA ASP A 72 18.85 -0.71 9.87
C ASP A 72 17.46 -1.38 9.83
N VAL A 73 16.62 -1.06 8.83
CA VAL A 73 15.32 -1.70 8.59
C VAL A 73 14.90 -1.56 7.11
N VAL A 74 14.23 -2.58 6.58
CA VAL A 74 13.64 -2.55 5.24
C VAL A 74 12.12 -2.47 5.33
N VAL A 75 11.51 -1.52 4.63
CA VAL A 75 10.06 -1.43 4.45
C VAL A 75 9.71 -1.75 3.00
N HIS A 76 9.12 -2.93 2.77
CA HIS A 76 8.82 -3.44 1.45
C HIS A 76 7.41 -3.01 1.00
N LEU A 77 7.34 -1.96 0.15
CA LEU A 77 6.10 -1.41 -0.41
C LEU A 77 5.99 -1.58 -1.92
N ALA A 78 7.07 -1.99 -2.61
CA ALA A 78 7.05 -2.24 -4.04
C ALA A 78 5.99 -3.28 -4.40
N GLY A 79 5.16 -2.96 -5.40
CA GLY A 79 4.11 -3.85 -5.83
C GLY A 79 3.15 -3.23 -6.83
N LEU A 80 2.56 -4.06 -7.69
CA LEU A 80 1.40 -3.72 -8.48
C LEU A 80 0.15 -3.75 -7.59
N ALA A 81 -0.16 -2.59 -6.99
CA ALA A 81 -1.17 -2.47 -5.93
C ALA A 81 -2.61 -2.21 -6.40
N VAL A 82 -2.84 -2.05 -7.71
CA VAL A 82 -4.17 -1.74 -8.27
C VAL A 82 -4.83 -3.03 -8.77
N PRO A 83 -5.94 -3.52 -8.14
CA PRO A 83 -6.55 -4.80 -8.49
C PRO A 83 -6.91 -4.94 -9.98
N ALA A 84 -7.48 -3.89 -10.57
CA ALA A 84 -7.85 -3.90 -11.99
C ALA A 84 -6.65 -4.03 -12.93
N LEU A 85 -5.50 -3.40 -12.59
CA LEU A 85 -4.29 -3.51 -13.39
C LEU A 85 -3.66 -4.90 -13.25
N ALA A 86 -3.65 -5.45 -12.03
CA ALA A 86 -3.18 -6.81 -11.78
C ALA A 86 -4.03 -7.86 -12.49
N GLN A 87 -5.35 -7.65 -12.58
CA GLN A 87 -6.23 -8.53 -13.33
C GLN A 87 -5.98 -8.46 -14.83
N ARG A 88 -5.68 -7.27 -15.36
CA ARG A 88 -5.38 -7.06 -16.78
C ARG A 88 -4.03 -7.67 -17.19
N ASP A 89 -3.04 -7.61 -16.30
CA ASP A 89 -1.73 -8.22 -16.54
C ASP A 89 -1.27 -9.04 -15.31
N PRO A 90 -1.74 -10.29 -15.19
CA PRO A 90 -1.41 -11.14 -14.07
C PRO A 90 0.07 -11.51 -14.00
N ARG A 91 0.76 -11.56 -15.14
CA ARG A 91 2.19 -11.89 -15.19
C ARG A 91 3.01 -10.80 -14.53
N SER A 92 2.73 -9.54 -14.87
CA SER A 92 3.38 -8.39 -14.21
C SER A 92 3.06 -8.34 -12.71
N ALA A 93 1.83 -8.67 -12.31
CA ALA A 93 1.45 -8.75 -10.90
C ALA A 93 2.30 -9.80 -10.15
N VAL A 94 2.42 -11.01 -10.69
CA VAL A 94 3.24 -12.08 -10.11
C VAL A 94 4.71 -11.70 -10.10
N SER A 95 5.22 -11.14 -11.19
CA SER A 95 6.62 -10.70 -11.30
C SER A 95 6.98 -9.69 -10.21
N VAL A 96 6.23 -8.60 -10.09
CA VAL A 96 6.57 -7.55 -9.13
C VAL A 96 6.24 -7.98 -7.69
N ASN A 97 5.05 -8.53 -7.44
CA ASN A 97 4.60 -8.78 -6.07
C ASN A 97 5.21 -10.05 -5.46
N VAL A 98 5.38 -11.11 -6.25
CA VAL A 98 5.84 -12.43 -5.75
C VAL A 98 7.32 -12.61 -6.01
N LEU A 99 7.76 -12.47 -7.26
CA LEU A 99 9.19 -12.58 -7.57
C LEU A 99 9.96 -11.42 -6.91
N GLY A 100 9.46 -10.18 -6.91
CA GLY A 100 10.10 -9.09 -6.18
C GLY A 100 10.25 -9.34 -4.67
N ALA A 101 9.26 -9.97 -4.02
CA ALA A 101 9.37 -10.40 -2.63
C ALA A 101 10.43 -11.50 -2.46
N ALA A 102 10.43 -12.51 -3.33
CA ALA A 102 11.42 -13.59 -3.31
C ALA A 102 12.86 -13.06 -3.54
N THR A 103 13.03 -12.12 -4.46
CA THR A 103 14.30 -11.46 -4.75
C THR A 103 14.81 -10.69 -3.53
N LEU A 104 13.94 -9.93 -2.86
CA LEU A 104 14.30 -9.26 -1.61
C LEU A 104 14.74 -10.24 -0.53
N ILE A 105 14.00 -11.32 -0.33
CA ILE A 105 14.35 -12.36 0.64
C ILE A 105 15.72 -12.99 0.33
N ALA A 106 16.00 -13.25 -0.96
CA ALA A 106 17.29 -13.80 -1.38
C ALA A 106 18.46 -12.85 -1.08
N VAL A 107 18.30 -11.55 -1.33
CA VAL A 107 19.33 -10.54 -1.01
C VAL A 107 19.49 -10.34 0.50
N LEU A 108 18.39 -10.39 1.26
CA LEU A 108 18.43 -10.24 2.72
C LEU A 108 19.25 -11.32 3.44
N ALA A 109 19.48 -12.48 2.81
CA ALA A 109 20.39 -13.50 3.34
C ALA A 109 21.82 -12.97 3.61
N GLU A 110 22.22 -11.87 2.96
CA GLU A 110 23.51 -11.21 3.15
C GLU A 110 23.48 -10.09 4.22
N HIS A 111 22.31 -9.81 4.76
CA HIS A 111 22.04 -8.77 5.74
C HIS A 111 21.32 -9.33 6.98
N PRO A 112 21.83 -10.40 7.61
CA PRO A 112 21.12 -11.10 8.70
C PRO A 112 20.80 -10.14 9.87
N GLY A 113 19.65 -10.35 10.50
CA GLY A 113 19.17 -9.54 11.61
C GLY A 113 18.47 -8.23 11.20
N THR A 114 18.54 -7.82 9.92
CA THR A 114 17.83 -6.62 9.44
C THR A 114 16.31 -6.85 9.53
N PRO A 115 15.56 -6.07 10.32
CA PRO A 115 14.12 -6.15 10.39
C PRO A 115 13.46 -5.80 9.05
N VAL A 116 12.32 -6.43 8.79
CA VAL A 116 11.54 -6.25 7.56
C VAL A 116 10.09 -5.94 7.92
N VAL A 117 9.57 -4.86 7.36
CA VAL A 117 8.13 -4.57 7.35
C VAL A 117 7.59 -4.84 5.95
N ALA A 118 6.68 -5.80 5.81
CA ALA A 118 6.09 -6.18 4.53
C ALA A 118 4.64 -5.72 4.41
N ALA A 119 4.32 -4.97 3.34
CA ALA A 119 2.95 -4.55 3.04
C ALA A 119 2.16 -5.65 2.31
N SER A 120 1.31 -6.37 3.07
CA SER A 120 0.24 -7.21 2.56
C SER A 120 -1.01 -6.36 2.24
N SER A 121 -2.22 -6.86 2.44
CA SER A 121 -3.46 -6.11 2.19
C SER A 121 -4.67 -6.78 2.85
N ALA A 122 -5.70 -6.03 3.26
CA ALA A 122 -7.00 -6.56 3.64
C ALA A 122 -7.65 -7.43 2.54
N HIS A 123 -7.28 -7.25 1.26
CA HIS A 123 -7.77 -8.05 0.16
C HIS A 123 -7.45 -9.55 0.27
N VAL A 124 -6.47 -9.94 1.09
CA VAL A 124 -6.12 -11.35 1.34
C VAL A 124 -7.28 -12.13 1.98
N TYR A 125 -8.19 -11.45 2.67
CA TYR A 125 -9.36 -12.03 3.30
C TYR A 125 -10.54 -12.23 2.34
N GLY A 126 -10.50 -11.63 1.15
CA GLY A 126 -11.62 -11.63 0.22
C GLY A 126 -12.82 -10.85 0.73
N THR A 127 -14.01 -11.43 0.57
CA THR A 127 -15.28 -10.85 1.02
C THR A 127 -15.88 -11.73 2.11
N PRO A 128 -15.59 -11.48 3.39
CA PRO A 128 -16.19 -12.21 4.49
C PRO A 128 -17.64 -11.75 4.74
N ASP A 129 -18.36 -12.56 5.51
CA ASP A 129 -19.67 -12.18 6.04
C ASP A 129 -19.53 -11.81 7.53
N GLY A 130 -19.98 -10.61 7.91
CA GLY A 130 -20.22 -10.27 9.32
C GLY A 130 -19.21 -9.33 9.97
N ALA A 131 -18.57 -9.80 11.05
CA ALA A 131 -17.82 -9.00 12.02
C ALA A 131 -16.46 -8.50 11.49
N PRO A 132 -15.84 -7.49 12.14
CA PRO A 132 -14.47 -7.09 11.84
C PRO A 132 -13.50 -8.27 11.85
N LEU A 133 -12.66 -8.33 10.83
CA LEU A 133 -11.71 -9.42 10.62
C LEU A 133 -10.51 -9.28 11.55
N THR A 134 -10.18 -10.35 12.28
CA THR A 134 -8.92 -10.46 13.01
C THR A 134 -7.81 -11.02 12.11
N GLU A 135 -6.57 -11.03 12.60
CA GLU A 135 -5.42 -11.59 11.89
C GLU A 135 -5.52 -13.10 11.65
N ASP A 136 -6.32 -13.79 12.48
CA ASP A 136 -6.52 -15.25 12.44
C ASP A 136 -7.62 -15.66 11.45
N ALA A 137 -8.34 -14.70 10.86
CA ALA A 137 -9.37 -14.98 9.86
C ALA A 137 -8.78 -15.67 8.62
N PRO A 138 -9.52 -16.60 7.99
CA PRO A 138 -9.02 -17.39 6.87
C PRO A 138 -8.70 -16.51 5.65
N LEU A 139 -7.59 -16.80 4.99
CA LEU A 139 -7.22 -16.16 3.73
C LEU A 139 -8.06 -16.73 2.59
N ARG A 140 -8.85 -15.88 1.93
CA ARG A 140 -9.74 -16.23 0.82
C ARG A 140 -9.57 -15.20 -0.31
N PRO A 141 -8.36 -15.07 -0.89
CA PRO A 141 -8.07 -14.00 -1.83
C PRO A 141 -9.00 -14.07 -3.05
N GLN A 142 -9.53 -12.92 -3.44
CA GLN A 142 -10.38 -12.77 -4.62
C GLN A 142 -9.66 -11.91 -5.67
N GLY A 143 -9.37 -12.51 -6.83
CA GLY A 143 -8.64 -11.87 -7.92
C GLY A 143 -7.12 -11.92 -7.79
N VAL A 144 -6.43 -11.56 -8.87
CA VAL A 144 -4.98 -11.74 -9.02
C VAL A 144 -4.19 -10.95 -7.98
N TYR A 145 -4.53 -9.68 -7.75
CA TYR A 145 -3.84 -8.85 -6.76
C TYR A 145 -3.82 -9.50 -5.37
N ALA A 146 -4.98 -9.92 -4.88
CA ALA A 146 -5.11 -10.56 -3.58
C ALA A 146 -4.29 -11.86 -3.51
N ALA A 147 -4.36 -12.70 -4.56
CA ALA A 147 -3.60 -13.94 -4.63
C ALA A 147 -2.08 -13.71 -4.56
N THR A 148 -1.58 -12.71 -5.28
CA THR A 148 -0.15 -12.36 -5.24
C THR A 148 0.28 -11.82 -3.87
N LYS A 149 -0.58 -11.07 -3.17
CA LYS A 149 -0.30 -10.61 -1.80
C LYS A 149 -0.26 -11.77 -0.80
N VAL A 150 -1.15 -12.76 -0.93
CA VAL A 150 -1.08 -14.00 -0.13
C VAL A 150 0.22 -14.76 -0.40
N ALA A 151 0.63 -14.89 -1.66
CA ALA A 151 1.88 -15.56 -2.02
C ALA A 151 3.11 -14.84 -1.45
N ALA A 152 3.20 -13.51 -1.59
CA ALA A 152 4.27 -12.71 -1.00
C ALA A 152 4.28 -12.82 0.54
N GLU A 153 3.10 -12.80 1.17
CA GLU A 153 2.96 -12.96 2.61
C GLU A 153 3.48 -14.31 3.11
N ALA A 154 3.21 -15.39 2.37
CA ALA A 154 3.73 -16.71 2.70
C ALA A 154 5.27 -16.74 2.69
N LEU A 155 5.89 -16.09 1.71
CA LEU A 155 7.35 -15.98 1.61
C LEU A 155 7.94 -15.19 2.80
N PHE A 156 7.35 -14.04 3.15
CA PHE A 156 7.81 -13.25 4.29
C PHE A 156 7.57 -13.93 5.64
N ARG A 157 6.46 -14.66 5.80
CA ARG A 157 6.21 -15.46 7.01
C ARG A 157 7.24 -16.56 7.16
N GLU A 158 7.61 -17.21 6.05
CA GLU A 158 8.65 -18.22 6.05
C GLU A 158 10.01 -17.62 6.44
N LEU A 159 10.39 -16.45 5.90
CA LEU A 159 11.59 -15.72 6.32
C LEU A 159 11.59 -15.44 7.84
N GLY A 160 10.48 -14.94 8.38
CA GLY A 160 10.34 -14.69 9.82
C GLY A 160 10.43 -15.97 10.66
N ALA A 161 9.87 -17.07 10.18
CA ALA A 161 9.91 -18.37 10.86
C ALA A 161 11.32 -18.99 10.92
N ARG A 162 12.22 -18.63 9.99
CA ARG A 162 13.64 -19.01 10.07
C ARG A 162 14.35 -18.35 11.26
N GLY A 163 13.81 -17.25 11.79
CA GLY A 163 14.40 -16.50 12.90
C GLY A 163 15.65 -15.69 12.53
N THR A 164 16.03 -15.63 11.24
CA THR A 164 17.19 -14.85 10.77
C THR A 164 16.88 -13.37 10.63
N HIS A 165 15.60 -13.00 10.50
CA HIS A 165 15.12 -11.62 10.44
C HIS A 165 13.82 -11.49 11.23
N PRO A 166 13.65 -10.40 12.01
CA PRO A 166 12.34 -9.98 12.46
C PRO A 166 11.50 -9.54 11.25
N VAL A 167 10.33 -10.16 11.04
CA VAL A 167 9.46 -9.84 9.91
C VAL A 167 8.05 -9.48 10.38
N THR A 168 7.71 -8.21 10.30
CA THR A 168 6.36 -7.72 10.59
C THR A 168 5.57 -7.54 9.30
N ILE A 169 4.49 -8.29 9.16
CA ILE A 169 3.57 -8.18 8.02
C ILE A 169 2.39 -7.30 8.43
N LEU A 170 2.13 -6.24 7.66
CA LEU A 170 0.93 -5.43 7.83
C LEU A 170 -0.09 -5.78 6.75
N ARG A 171 -1.33 -6.08 7.15
CA ARG A 171 -2.50 -6.21 6.29
C ARG A 171 -3.35 -4.94 6.41
N PRO A 172 -2.99 -3.86 5.70
CA PRO A 172 -3.72 -2.61 5.82
C PRO A 172 -5.09 -2.68 5.16
N ALA A 173 -6.02 -1.91 5.72
CA ALA A 173 -7.27 -1.48 5.11
C ALA A 173 -7.01 -0.66 3.83
N ASN A 174 -8.07 -0.18 3.19
CA ASN A 174 -7.94 0.60 1.97
C ASN A 174 -7.29 1.95 2.29
N GLN A 175 -6.05 2.13 1.86
CA GLN A 175 -5.35 3.39 2.05
C GLN A 175 -6.01 4.48 1.19
N LEU A 176 -6.13 5.69 1.72
CA LEU A 176 -6.73 6.84 1.06
C LEU A 176 -5.82 8.06 1.22
N GLY A 177 -5.69 8.88 0.18
CA GLY A 177 -4.97 10.14 0.28
C GLY A 177 -4.46 10.69 -1.06
N PRO A 178 -3.89 11.91 -1.07
CA PRO A 178 -3.25 12.47 -2.26
C PRO A 178 -2.13 11.58 -2.80
N ARG A 179 -1.91 11.59 -4.13
CA ARG A 179 -0.97 10.73 -4.88
C ARG A 179 -1.43 9.29 -5.12
N GLN A 180 -2.61 8.91 -4.62
CA GLN A 180 -3.21 7.62 -4.90
C GLN A 180 -3.50 7.44 -6.40
N HIS A 181 -3.36 6.21 -6.90
CA HIS A 181 -3.53 5.90 -8.31
C HIS A 181 -4.95 6.21 -8.82
N ARG A 182 -5.04 6.92 -9.96
CA ARG A 182 -6.29 7.43 -10.58
C ARG A 182 -7.38 6.39 -10.92
N ALA A 183 -7.02 5.11 -10.92
CA ALA A 183 -7.96 4.01 -11.17
C ALA A 183 -8.72 3.57 -9.91
N LEU A 184 -8.35 4.06 -8.73
CA LEU A 184 -9.04 3.77 -7.48
C LEU A 184 -10.19 4.75 -7.26
N ALA A 185 -11.27 4.29 -6.63
CA ALA A 185 -12.57 4.97 -6.61
C ALA A 185 -12.49 6.43 -6.14
N ALA A 186 -11.89 6.68 -4.97
CA ALA A 186 -11.80 8.02 -4.41
C ALA A 186 -10.98 8.98 -5.30
N SER A 187 -9.82 8.53 -5.81
CA SER A 187 -9.00 9.32 -6.75
C SER A 187 -9.74 9.60 -8.05
N GLN A 188 -10.53 8.64 -8.53
CA GLN A 188 -11.34 8.79 -9.72
C GLN A 188 -12.48 9.80 -9.55
N PHE A 189 -13.14 9.80 -8.39
CA PHE A 189 -14.17 10.80 -8.06
C PHE A 189 -13.55 12.19 -7.94
N ALA A 190 -12.49 12.33 -7.13
CA ALA A 190 -11.79 13.59 -6.93
C ALA A 190 -11.26 14.18 -8.25
N ARG A 191 -10.71 13.34 -9.14
CA ARG A 191 -10.24 13.79 -10.46
C ARG A 191 -11.38 14.31 -11.33
N GLN A 192 -12.50 13.59 -11.43
CA GLN A 192 -13.65 14.02 -12.24
C GLN A 192 -14.23 15.34 -11.72
N ILE A 193 -14.29 15.52 -10.39
CA ILE A 193 -14.71 16.78 -9.78
C ILE A 193 -13.72 17.90 -10.12
N ALA A 194 -12.42 17.67 -9.97
CA ALA A 194 -11.41 18.68 -10.29
C ALA A 194 -11.40 19.08 -11.78
N GLU A 195 -11.57 18.11 -12.70
CA GLU A 195 -11.69 18.36 -14.14
C GLU A 195 -12.95 19.19 -14.47
N ALA A 196 -14.07 18.91 -13.81
CA ALA A 196 -15.30 19.70 -13.94
C ALA A 196 -15.15 21.13 -13.42
N GLU A 197 -14.55 21.32 -12.24
CA GLU A 197 -14.29 22.64 -11.66
C GLU A 197 -13.31 23.47 -12.51
N ALA A 198 -12.38 22.81 -13.20
CA ALA A 198 -11.45 23.45 -14.13
C ALA A 198 -12.08 23.74 -15.50
N GLY A 199 -13.35 23.37 -15.74
CA GLY A 199 -14.01 23.51 -17.04
C GLY A 199 -13.42 22.59 -18.12
N GLN A 200 -12.73 21.53 -17.73
CA GLN A 200 -12.05 20.59 -18.63
C GLN A 200 -12.93 19.37 -18.97
N ALA A 201 -13.99 19.12 -18.21
CA ALA A 201 -14.93 18.03 -18.41
C ALA A 201 -16.35 18.44 -18.00
N GLU A 202 -17.34 17.64 -18.41
CA GLU A 202 -18.71 17.79 -17.93
C GLU A 202 -18.76 17.64 -16.40
N ALA A 203 -19.65 18.40 -15.73
CA ALA A 203 -19.88 18.34 -14.29
C ALA A 203 -20.66 17.07 -13.87
N VAL A 204 -20.17 15.91 -14.27
CA VAL A 204 -20.72 14.58 -14.02
C VAL A 204 -19.63 13.66 -13.49
N VAL A 205 -19.85 13.08 -12.30
CA VAL A 205 -19.02 11.98 -11.78
C VAL A 205 -19.64 10.66 -12.20
N ARG A 206 -18.94 9.95 -13.10
CA ARG A 206 -19.28 8.59 -13.52
C ARG A 206 -18.66 7.58 -12.56
N HIS A 207 -19.48 6.69 -12.03
CA HIS A 207 -19.07 5.73 -11.00
C HIS A 207 -19.64 4.32 -11.24
N GLY A 208 -19.02 3.29 -10.66
CA GLY A 208 -19.61 1.95 -10.54
C GLY A 208 -20.55 1.83 -9.34
N PRO A 209 -20.96 0.62 -8.94
CA PRO A 209 -21.81 0.44 -7.76
C PRO A 209 -21.16 1.00 -6.47
N LEU A 210 -21.99 1.60 -5.61
CA LEU A 210 -21.53 2.37 -4.45
C LEU A 210 -21.83 1.72 -3.09
N ASP A 211 -22.54 0.60 -3.10
CA ASP A 211 -23.08 -0.02 -1.88
C ASP A 211 -22.07 -0.93 -1.15
N ALA A 212 -20.89 -1.15 -1.74
CA ALA A 212 -19.81 -1.84 -1.07
C ALA A 212 -19.29 -0.98 0.10
N GLU A 213 -19.12 -1.59 1.27
CA GLU A 213 -18.49 -0.96 2.42
C GLU A 213 -17.08 -1.51 2.63
N ARG A 214 -16.14 -0.60 2.85
CA ARG A 214 -14.72 -0.91 3.05
C ARG A 214 -14.17 -0.13 4.23
N ASP A 215 -13.24 -0.72 4.95
CA ASP A 215 -12.40 -0.01 5.91
C ASP A 215 -11.39 0.85 5.14
N PHE A 216 -11.24 2.10 5.57
CA PHE A 216 -10.29 3.06 5.03
C PHE A 216 -9.34 3.57 6.10
N ILE A 217 -8.10 3.87 5.71
CA ILE A 217 -7.10 4.53 6.54
C ILE A 217 -6.40 5.62 5.71
N ASP A 218 -6.13 6.77 6.33
CA ASP A 218 -5.34 7.80 5.67
C ASP A 218 -3.90 7.31 5.47
N VAL A 219 -3.32 7.56 4.30
CA VAL A 219 -1.95 7.15 3.96
C VAL A 219 -0.90 7.75 4.91
N ARG A 220 -1.15 8.92 5.50
CA ARG A 220 -0.26 9.55 6.48
C ARG A 220 -0.30 8.83 7.82
N ASP A 221 -1.46 8.27 8.19
CA ASP A 221 -1.55 7.38 9.36
C ASP A 221 -0.95 6.01 9.05
N MET A 222 -1.06 5.55 7.80
CA MET A 222 -0.35 4.34 7.37
C MET A 222 1.18 4.51 7.41
N ALA A 223 1.72 5.69 7.06
CA ALA A 223 3.15 5.99 7.18
C ALA A 223 3.64 5.87 8.63
N LYS A 224 2.84 6.36 9.60
CA LYS A 224 3.11 6.16 11.03
C LYS A 224 3.05 4.68 11.41
N ALA A 225 2.08 3.93 10.89
CA ALA A 225 1.95 2.50 11.15
C ALA A 225 3.15 1.69 10.62
N TYR A 226 3.65 1.99 9.41
CA TYR A 226 4.87 1.35 8.90
C TYR A 226 6.08 1.66 9.78
N THR A 227 6.19 2.90 10.24
CA THR A 227 7.27 3.33 11.14
C THR A 227 7.21 2.62 12.49
N ALA A 228 6.02 2.54 13.10
CA ALA A 228 5.82 1.84 14.36
C ALA A 228 6.09 0.33 14.23
N ALA A 229 5.65 -0.30 13.13
CA ALA A 229 5.94 -1.70 12.84
C ALA A 229 7.44 -1.98 12.70
N ALA A 230 8.20 -1.04 12.13
CA ALA A 230 9.66 -1.13 12.02
C ALA A 230 10.36 -1.12 13.39
N GLU A 231 9.69 -0.68 14.45
CA GLU A 231 10.27 -0.62 15.80
C GLU A 231 9.92 -1.82 16.68
N LEU A 232 8.94 -2.64 16.27
CA LEU A 232 8.50 -3.81 17.05
C LEU A 232 9.58 -4.89 17.16
N GLY A 233 10.36 -5.09 16.09
CA GLY A 233 11.42 -6.09 16.08
C GLY A 233 10.93 -7.52 16.28
N GLU A 234 9.67 -7.82 15.94
CA GLU A 234 9.07 -9.15 16.10
C GLU A 234 8.54 -9.74 14.79
N ALA A 235 8.54 -11.08 14.71
CA ALA A 235 7.93 -11.81 13.62
C ALA A 235 6.42 -11.97 13.88
N ALA A 236 5.60 -11.11 13.26
CA ALA A 236 4.17 -11.08 13.50
C ALA A 236 3.39 -10.57 12.29
N THR A 237 2.07 -10.83 12.28
CA THR A 237 1.15 -10.26 11.28
C THR A 237 0.12 -9.41 12.01
N TYR A 238 -0.18 -8.23 11.47
CA TYR A 238 -1.11 -7.27 12.04
C TYR A 238 -2.08 -6.71 11.01
N ASN A 239 -3.33 -6.55 11.42
CA ASN A 239 -4.29 -5.73 10.71
C ASN A 239 -4.11 -4.27 11.07
N VAL A 240 -4.19 -3.40 10.06
CA VAL A 240 -4.06 -1.95 10.25
C VAL A 240 -5.22 -1.26 9.55
N GLY A 241 -6.14 -0.69 10.31
CA GLY A 241 -7.33 -0.05 9.77
C GLY A 241 -8.07 0.78 10.81
N SER A 242 -9.15 1.42 10.38
CA SER A 242 -10.01 2.17 11.29
C SER A 242 -10.89 1.24 12.13
N GLY A 243 -11.20 0.04 11.61
CA GLY A 243 -12.21 -0.88 12.14
C GLY A 243 -13.65 -0.46 11.81
N ARG A 244 -13.81 0.59 11.00
CA ARG A 244 -15.10 1.16 10.64
C ARG A 244 -15.31 1.01 9.13
N PRO A 245 -16.23 0.14 8.69
CA PRO A 245 -16.55 0.03 7.27
C PRO A 245 -17.33 1.28 6.84
N VAL A 246 -16.95 1.85 5.69
CA VAL A 246 -17.58 3.03 5.09
C VAL A 246 -18.02 2.67 3.66
N ALA A 247 -19.26 3.00 3.32
CA ALA A 247 -19.78 2.79 1.97
C ALA A 247 -19.03 3.68 0.95
N ILE A 248 -18.76 3.16 -0.25
CA ILE A 248 -18.18 3.98 -1.34
C ILE A 248 -19.07 5.21 -1.64
N ARG A 249 -20.39 5.08 -1.47
CA ARG A 249 -21.35 6.18 -1.55
C ARG A 249 -20.99 7.37 -0.67
N VAL A 250 -20.64 7.11 0.60
CA VAL A 250 -20.28 8.17 1.56
C VAL A 250 -19.04 8.91 1.10
N ILE A 251 -18.05 8.21 0.53
CA ILE A 251 -16.85 8.82 -0.04
C ILE A 251 -17.20 9.73 -1.22
N LEU A 252 -18.06 9.26 -2.14
CA LEU A 252 -18.52 10.06 -3.28
C LEU A 252 -19.26 11.32 -2.82
N GLU A 253 -20.25 11.17 -1.95
CA GLU A 253 -21.08 12.27 -1.44
C GLU A 253 -20.25 13.30 -0.69
N THR A 254 -19.27 12.84 0.10
CA THR A 254 -18.33 13.73 0.82
C THR A 254 -17.51 14.56 -0.18
N LEU A 255 -16.96 13.93 -1.21
CA LEU A 255 -16.17 14.64 -2.23
C LEU A 255 -17.01 15.61 -3.05
N VAL A 256 -18.24 15.22 -3.42
CA VAL A 256 -19.20 16.11 -4.11
C VAL A 256 -19.57 17.31 -3.23
N GLY A 257 -19.72 17.10 -1.91
CA GLY A 257 -19.96 18.19 -0.96
C GLY A 257 -18.82 19.22 -0.86
N PHE A 258 -17.61 18.87 -1.29
CA PHE A 258 -16.49 19.82 -1.40
C PHE A 258 -16.39 20.52 -2.76
N ALA A 259 -17.21 20.13 -3.75
CA ALA A 259 -17.16 20.69 -5.08
C ALA A 259 -17.60 22.17 -5.09
N ARG A 260 -16.90 22.98 -5.87
CA ARG A 260 -17.16 24.42 -6.09
C ARG A 260 -18.21 24.69 -7.17
N VAL A 261 -18.61 23.64 -7.90
CA VAL A 261 -19.65 23.68 -8.93
C VAL A 261 -20.67 22.56 -8.66
N PRO A 262 -21.93 22.69 -9.11
CA PRO A 262 -22.90 21.60 -9.01
C PRO A 262 -22.43 20.36 -9.79
N ILE A 263 -22.33 19.22 -9.12
CA ILE A 263 -21.92 17.94 -9.71
C ILE A 263 -23.10 16.98 -9.75
N ARG A 264 -23.37 16.41 -10.93
CA ARG A 264 -24.29 15.26 -11.08
C ARG A 264 -23.52 13.95 -10.94
N THR A 265 -24.19 12.89 -10.51
CA THR A 265 -23.60 11.54 -10.41
C THR A 265 -24.33 10.58 -11.34
N GLU A 266 -23.60 9.78 -12.11
CA GLU A 266 -24.17 8.82 -13.05
C GLU A 266 -23.52 7.44 -12.85
N LEU A 267 -24.35 6.40 -12.71
CA LEU A 267 -23.89 5.02 -12.75
C LEU A 267 -23.45 4.69 -14.18
N ASP A 268 -22.21 4.23 -14.32
CA ASP A 268 -21.65 3.75 -15.57
C ASP A 268 -21.65 2.20 -15.54
N PRO A 269 -22.55 1.54 -16.30
CA PRO A 269 -22.66 0.08 -16.30
C PRO A 269 -21.37 -0.64 -16.72
N ALA A 270 -20.49 0.03 -17.46
CA ALA A 270 -19.20 -0.55 -17.88
C ALA A 270 -18.21 -0.71 -16.71
N ARG A 271 -18.47 -0.07 -15.55
CA ARG A 271 -17.63 -0.13 -14.34
C ARG A 271 -17.94 -1.32 -13.43
N GLY A 272 -18.63 -2.32 -13.98
CA GLY A 272 -18.86 -3.63 -13.38
C GLY A 272 -20.02 -3.68 -12.38
N ALA A 273 -20.37 -4.90 -11.98
CA ALA A 273 -21.39 -5.18 -10.97
C ALA A 273 -20.71 -5.59 -9.66
N ALA A 274 -20.26 -4.63 -8.86
CA ALA A 274 -19.85 -4.92 -7.49
C ALA A 274 -21.10 -5.17 -6.62
N GLY A 275 -21.21 -6.37 -6.05
CA GLY A 275 -22.26 -6.71 -5.08
C GLY A 275 -22.06 -6.02 -3.73
N ARG A 276 -23.13 -5.96 -2.93
CA ARG A 276 -23.07 -5.55 -1.52
C ARG A 276 -22.07 -6.44 -0.79
N SER A 277 -21.11 -5.80 -0.11
CA SER A 277 -20.05 -6.46 0.64
C SER A 277 -19.58 -5.52 1.74
N ARG A 278 -19.25 -6.06 2.91
CA ARG A 278 -18.83 -5.27 4.07
C ARG A 278 -17.52 -5.81 4.63
N VAL A 279 -16.48 -4.99 4.61
CA VAL A 279 -15.14 -5.37 5.10
C VAL A 279 -14.68 -4.36 6.13
N ALA A 280 -14.41 -4.84 7.35
CA ALA A 280 -13.83 -4.08 8.46
C ALA A 280 -12.67 -4.88 9.05
N LEU A 281 -11.61 -4.22 9.52
CA LEU A 281 -10.49 -4.89 10.20
C LEU A 281 -10.53 -4.64 11.71
N ASP A 282 -10.37 -5.68 12.51
CA ASP A 282 -9.97 -5.51 13.90
C ASP A 282 -8.47 -5.23 13.96
N ALA A 283 -8.10 -3.99 14.30
CA ALA A 283 -6.72 -3.54 14.43
C ALA A 283 -6.24 -3.49 15.90
N THR A 284 -6.95 -4.15 16.83
CA THR A 284 -6.68 -4.07 18.27
C THR A 284 -5.28 -4.57 18.61
N ARG A 285 -4.85 -5.70 18.03
CA ARG A 285 -3.51 -6.27 18.29
C ARG A 285 -2.39 -5.31 17.94
N PHE A 286 -2.50 -4.60 16.82
CA PHE A 286 -1.50 -3.62 16.41
C PHE A 286 -1.49 -2.41 17.36
N ARG A 287 -2.65 -1.82 17.65
CA ARG A 287 -2.77 -0.64 18.53
C ARG A 287 -2.32 -0.89 19.97
N GLN A 288 -2.38 -2.13 20.46
CA GLN A 288 -1.86 -2.47 21.79
C GLN A 288 -0.33 -2.56 21.83
N LYS A 289 0.31 -2.74 20.69
CA LYS A 289 1.76 -2.91 20.55
C LYS A 289 2.51 -1.62 20.22
N THR A 290 1.80 -0.62 19.68
CA THR A 290 2.35 0.64 19.16
C THR A 290 1.66 1.85 19.77
#